data_AF-A0AAT9RSL9-F1
#
_entry.id   AF-A0AAT9RSL9-F1
#
_cell.length_a   1.000
_cell.length_b   1.000
_cell.length_c   1.000
_cell.angle_alpha   90.00
_cell.angle_beta   90.00
_cell.angle_gamma   90.00
#
_symmetry.space_group_name_H-M   'P 1'
#
loop_
_entity.id
_entity.type
_entity.pdbx_description
1 polymer ?
#
loop_
_entity_poly.entity_id
_entity_poly.type
_entity_poly.pdbx_seq_one_letter_code
_entity_poly.pdbx_strand_id
1 'polypeptide(L)'
;MTWTIERTPRRPVYRTDAGQLALPLRLSKKGEHATDAELVLSLIDAEHLHAALCRALDGQPAPSSAPDCRDSVSAADVVEAAHVLSARVADVNRRSRRRL
;
A
#
# COMPACT_ATOMS: atom_id res chain seq x y z
N MET A 1 -15.13 -25.66 15.46
CA MET A 1 -15.49 -24.45 16.24
C MET A 1 -14.94 -23.27 15.45
N THR A 2 -15.79 -22.44 14.85
CA THR A 2 -15.34 -21.45 13.84
C THR A 2 -15.20 -20.07 14.47
N TRP A 3 -13.98 -19.54 14.41
CA TRP A 3 -13.65 -18.16 14.75
C TRP A 3 -13.42 -17.37 13.47
N THR A 4 -13.84 -16.11 13.44
CA THR A 4 -13.54 -15.17 12.36
C THR A 4 -12.84 -13.94 12.95
N ILE A 5 -11.91 -13.40 12.16
CA ILE A 5 -11.18 -12.17 12.48
C ILE A 5 -11.44 -11.21 11.32
N GLU A 6 -11.92 -10.02 11.65
CA GLU A 6 -12.36 -9.01 10.68
C GLU A 6 -11.85 -7.65 11.13
N ARG A 7 -11.76 -6.69 10.19
CA ARG A 7 -11.48 -5.30 10.58
C ARG A 7 -12.66 -4.77 11.39
N THR A 8 -12.40 -4.05 12.47
CA THR A 8 -13.48 -3.40 13.20
C THR A 8 -14.12 -2.32 12.31
N PRO A 9 -15.43 -2.40 12.03
CA PRO A 9 -16.08 -1.42 11.17
C PRO A 9 -15.90 0.01 11.71
N ARG A 10 -15.63 0.95 10.81
CA ARG A 10 -15.47 2.38 11.12
C ARG A 10 -14.33 2.73 12.07
N ARG A 11 -13.45 1.78 12.42
CA ARG A 11 -12.21 2.07 13.15
C ARG A 11 -11.02 2.04 12.18
N PRO A 12 -10.44 3.20 11.86
CA PRO A 12 -9.27 3.26 10.99
C PRO A 12 -8.03 2.71 11.73
N VAL A 13 -6.98 2.41 10.94
CA VAL A 13 -5.64 2.24 11.50
C VAL A 13 -5.19 3.59 12.06
N TYR A 14 -4.54 3.59 13.22
CA TYR A 14 -4.03 4.80 13.85
C TYR A 14 -2.60 4.61 14.36
N ARG A 15 -1.94 5.72 14.68
CA ARG A 15 -0.64 5.71 15.35
C ARG A 15 -0.84 5.74 16.86
N THR A 16 -0.17 4.84 17.56
CA THR A 16 -0.08 4.81 19.01
C THR A 16 0.87 5.91 19.52
N ASP A 17 0.84 6.20 20.82
CA ASP A 17 1.76 7.15 21.46
C ASP A 17 3.23 6.72 21.35
N ALA A 18 3.47 5.40 21.21
CA ALA A 18 4.80 4.84 20.97
C ALA A 18 5.25 4.92 19.49
N GLY A 19 4.46 5.53 18.61
CA GLY A 19 4.76 5.67 17.18
C GLY A 19 4.51 4.41 16.34
N GLN A 20 4.00 3.33 16.94
CA GLN A 20 3.59 2.10 16.24
C GLN A 20 2.23 2.28 15.57
N LEU A 21 1.94 1.44 14.57
CA LEU A 21 0.63 1.40 13.92
C LEU A 21 -0.26 0.36 14.60
N ALA A 22 -1.48 0.74 14.97
CA ALA A 22 -2.48 -0.16 15.53
C ALA A 22 -3.62 -0.36 14.52
N LEU A 23 -3.91 -1.63 14.21
CA LEU A 23 -5.05 -2.06 13.42
C LEU A 23 -6.12 -2.69 14.34
N PRO A 24 -7.26 -2.02 14.54
CA PRO A 24 -8.39 -2.59 15.28
C PRO A 24 -9.02 -3.77 14.53
N LEU A 25 -9.16 -4.88 15.23
CA LEU A 25 -9.72 -6.13 14.76
C LEU A 25 -10.88 -6.55 15.66
N ARG A 26 -11.90 -7.14 15.04
CA ARG A 26 -13.04 -7.77 15.70
C ARG A 26 -12.87 -9.28 15.59
N LEU A 27 -13.00 -9.97 16.71
CA LEU A 27 -13.05 -11.42 16.79
C LEU A 27 -14.50 -11.84 17.01
N SER A 28 -14.99 -12.74 16.16
CA SER A 28 -16.33 -13.28 16.26
C SER A 28 -16.29 -14.82 16.38
N LYS A 29 -17.18 -15.40 17.19
CA LYS A 29 -17.30 -16.85 17.40
C LYS A 29 -18.69 -17.29 16.97
N LYS A 30 -18.77 -18.21 16.00
CA LYS A 30 -20.06 -18.61 15.39
C LYS A 30 -20.89 -17.40 14.89
N GLY A 31 -20.22 -16.36 14.38
CA GLY A 31 -20.85 -15.13 13.89
C GLY A 31 -21.20 -14.09 14.97
N GLU A 32 -21.12 -14.45 16.25
CA GLU A 32 -21.35 -13.50 17.35
C GLU A 32 -20.06 -12.77 17.72
N HIS A 33 -20.16 -11.46 17.97
CA HIS A 33 -19.04 -10.67 18.48
C HIS A 33 -18.55 -11.26 19.80
N ALA A 34 -17.26 -11.61 19.87
CA ALA A 34 -16.66 -12.13 21.08
C ALA A 34 -15.81 -11.07 21.79
N THR A 35 -14.94 -10.39 21.05
CA THR A 35 -14.10 -9.31 21.57
C THR A 35 -13.52 -8.48 20.43
N ASP A 36 -13.09 -7.25 20.73
CA ASP A 36 -12.15 -6.52 19.91
C ASP A 36 -10.70 -6.78 20.36
N ALA A 37 -9.75 -6.64 19.45
CA ALA A 37 -8.31 -6.74 19.68
C ALA A 37 -7.56 -5.76 18.76
N GLU A 38 -6.30 -5.46 19.07
CA GLU A 38 -5.46 -4.61 18.23
C GLU A 38 -4.24 -5.38 17.75
N LEU A 39 -4.00 -5.35 16.44
CA LEU A 39 -2.72 -5.76 15.88
C LEU A 39 -1.79 -4.54 15.86
N VAL A 40 -0.82 -4.54 16.76
CA VAL A 40 0.19 -3.48 16.85
C VAL A 40 1.42 -3.88 16.04
N LEU A 41 1.84 -2.99 15.14
CA LEU A 41 2.94 -3.20 14.22
C LEU A 41 3.96 -2.08 14.37
N SER A 42 5.24 -2.45 14.34
CA SER A 42 6.29 -1.47 14.07
C SER A 42 6.12 -0.90 12.66
N LEU A 43 6.77 0.22 12.37
CA LEU A 43 6.79 0.75 11.00
C LEU A 43 7.35 -0.28 10.01
N ILE A 44 8.41 -1.00 10.39
CA ILE A 44 9.06 -2.01 9.55
C ILE A 44 8.09 -3.17 9.26
N ASP A 45 7.41 -3.67 10.29
CA ASP A 45 6.46 -4.78 10.12
C ASP A 45 5.26 -4.36 9.28
N ALA A 46 4.80 -3.11 9.44
CA ALA A 46 3.72 -2.57 8.63
C ALA A 46 4.10 -2.46 7.14
N GLU A 47 5.32 -2.03 6.82
CA GLU A 47 5.84 -2.01 5.45
C GLU A 47 5.96 -3.42 4.86
N HIS A 48 6.45 -4.38 5.64
CA HIS A 48 6.50 -5.78 5.22
C HIS A 48 5.11 -6.36 4.94
N LEU A 49 4.14 -6.09 5.83
CA LEU A 49 2.75 -6.51 5.66
C LEU A 49 2.13 -5.85 4.42
N HIS A 50 2.35 -4.55 4.22
CA HIS A 50 1.92 -3.83 3.02
C HIS A 50 2.45 -4.53 1.76
N ALA A 51 3.76 -4.77 1.67
CA ALA A 51 4.37 -5.39 0.50
C ALA A 51 3.85 -6.81 0.24
N ALA A 52 3.59 -7.59 1.31
CA ALA A 52 3.00 -8.91 1.20
C ALA A 52 1.56 -8.86 0.66
N LEU A 53 0.74 -7.93 1.16
CA LEU A 53 -0.64 -7.72 0.66
C LEU A 53 -0.65 -7.25 -0.79
N CYS A 54 0.22 -6.31 -1.16
CA CYS A 54 0.32 -5.84 -2.55
C CYS A 54 0.68 -6.99 -3.51
N ARG A 55 1.65 -7.84 -3.16
CA ARG A 55 1.99 -9.02 -3.97
C ARG A 55 0.83 -10.02 -4.07
N ALA A 56 0.11 -10.26 -2.99
CA ALA A 56 -1.03 -11.19 -2.99
C ALA A 56 -2.21 -10.67 -3.82
N LEU A 57 -2.35 -9.35 -3.95
CA LEU A 57 -3.38 -8.70 -4.76
C LEU A 57 -2.96 -8.47 -6.22
N ASP A 58 -1.72 -8.78 -6.58
CA ASP A 58 -1.23 -8.62 -7.95
C ASP A 58 -2.05 -9.48 -8.93
N GLY A 59 -2.38 -8.92 -10.10
CA GLY A 59 -3.25 -9.53 -11.10
C GLY A 59 -4.73 -9.67 -10.70
N GLN A 60 -5.14 -9.33 -9.47
CA GLN A 60 -6.55 -9.31 -9.08
C GLN A 60 -7.21 -7.99 -9.50
N PRO A 61 -8.41 -8.01 -10.09
CA PRO A 61 -9.12 -6.78 -10.41
C PRO A 61 -9.37 -5.97 -9.14
N ALA A 62 -9.19 -4.64 -9.23
CA ALA A 62 -9.58 -3.75 -8.15
C ALA A 62 -11.12 -3.73 -8.07
N PRO A 63 -11.73 -3.98 -6.89
CA PRO A 63 -13.15 -3.74 -6.72
C PRO A 63 -13.45 -2.24 -6.90
N SER A 64 -14.67 -1.90 -7.31
CA SER A 64 -15.09 -0.50 -7.50
C SER A 64 -15.03 0.37 -6.25
N SER A 65 -14.92 -0.26 -5.08
CA SER A 65 -14.74 0.39 -3.78
C SER A 65 -13.29 0.34 -3.27
N ALA A 66 -12.33 -0.05 -4.11
CA ALA A 66 -10.92 -0.08 -3.74
C ALA A 66 -10.41 1.36 -3.53
N PRO A 67 -9.49 1.56 -2.57
CA PRO A 67 -8.80 2.84 -2.44
C PRO A 67 -7.88 3.13 -3.64
N ASP A 68 -7.76 4.41 -4.00
CA ASP A 68 -6.98 4.94 -5.14
C ASP A 68 -5.52 4.46 -5.17
N CYS A 69 -4.98 3.98 -4.05
CA CYS A 69 -3.63 3.41 -4.01
C CYS A 69 -3.48 2.10 -4.83
N ARG A 70 -4.58 1.51 -5.34
CA ARG A 70 -4.54 0.39 -6.29
C ARG A 70 -4.57 0.84 -7.76
N ASP A 71 -4.76 2.12 -8.03
CA ASP A 71 -4.47 2.70 -9.33
C ASP A 71 -2.95 2.79 -9.45
N SER A 72 -2.33 1.63 -9.69
CA SER A 72 -0.93 1.57 -10.08
C SER A 72 -0.76 2.57 -11.22
N VAL A 73 0.14 3.55 -11.03
CA VAL A 73 0.82 4.20 -12.15
C VAL A 73 1.23 3.05 -13.07
N SER A 74 0.60 2.97 -14.24
CA SER A 74 0.71 1.82 -15.11
C SER A 74 2.19 1.60 -15.39
N ALA A 75 2.66 0.37 -15.55
CA ALA A 75 4.05 0.15 -16.00
C ALA A 75 4.35 0.97 -17.29
N ALA A 76 3.32 1.20 -18.12
CA ALA A 76 3.36 2.12 -19.25
C ALA A 76 3.67 3.59 -18.85
N ASP A 77 3.06 4.10 -17.78
CA ASP A 77 3.28 5.47 -17.28
C ASP A 77 4.69 5.65 -16.71
N VAL A 78 5.24 4.61 -16.06
CA VAL A 78 6.62 4.60 -15.57
C VAL A 78 7.62 4.56 -16.73
N VAL A 79 7.34 3.76 -17.76
CA VAL A 79 8.19 3.65 -18.97
C VAL A 79 8.17 4.96 -19.77
N GLU A 80 7.00 5.59 -19.92
CA GLU A 80 6.86 6.88 -20.58
C GLU A 80 7.62 7.97 -19.82
N ALA A 81 7.47 8.04 -18.50
CA ALA A 81 8.21 8.99 -17.66
C ALA A 81 9.73 8.78 -17.78
N ALA A 82 10.20 7.53 -17.78
CA ALA A 82 11.62 7.19 -17.95
C ALA A 82 12.16 7.57 -19.34
N HIS A 83 11.35 7.40 -20.40
CA HIS A 83 11.71 7.81 -21.76
C HIS A 83 11.86 9.33 -21.85
N VAL A 84 10.91 10.08 -21.30
CA VAL A 84 10.94 11.55 -21.25
C VAL A 84 12.16 12.07 -20.49
N LEU A 85 12.48 11.47 -19.34
CA LEU A 85 13.66 11.82 -18.56
C LEU A 85 14.96 11.55 -19.34
N SER A 86 15.06 10.39 -20.00
CA SER A 86 16.23 10.03 -20.83
C SER A 86 16.43 11.00 -22.00
N ALA A 87 15.34 11.39 -22.68
CA ALA A 87 15.38 12.37 -23.77
C ALA A 87 15.86 13.75 -23.29
N ARG A 88 15.40 14.20 -22.12
CA ARG A 88 15.83 15.48 -21.51
C ARG A 88 17.32 15.45 -21.15
N VAL A 89 17.81 14.35 -20.58
CA VAL A 89 19.24 14.18 -20.25
C VAL A 89 20.10 14.21 -21.52
N ALA A 90 19.65 13.55 -22.59
CA ALA A 90 20.35 13.57 -23.87
C ALA A 90 20.42 14.97 -24.49
N ASP A 91 19.34 15.76 -24.41
CA ASP A 91 19.32 17.14 -24.92
C ASP A 91 20.26 18.06 -24.12
N VAL A 92 20.28 17.94 -22.79
CA VAL A 92 21.19 18.69 -21.91
C VAL A 92 22.65 18.37 -22.22
N ASN A 93 22.99 17.09 -22.39
CA ASN A 93 24.36 16.66 -22.72
C ASN A 93 24.78 17.18 -24.12
N ARG A 94 23.88 17.13 -25.10
CA ARG A 94 24.13 17.67 -26.45
C ARG A 94 24.37 19.19 -26.43
N ARG A 95 23.59 19.95 -25.65
CA ARG A 95 23.79 21.41 -25.49
C ARG A 95 25.11 21.73 -24.81
N SER A 96 25.52 20.92 -23.84
CA SER A 96 26.80 21.10 -23.12
C SER A 96 28.00 20.87 -24.03
N ARG A 97 27.95 19.84 -24.90
CA ARG A 97 29.02 19.54 -25.87
C ARG A 97 29.14 20.54 -27.02
N ARG A 98 28.11 21.33 -27.30
CA ARG A 98 28.14 22.39 -28.34
C ARG A 98 28.67 23.73 -27.83
N ARG A 99 28.94 23.85 -26.52
CA ARG A 99 29.49 25.05 -25.88
C ARG A 99 30.97 24.93 -25.53
N LEU A 100 31.59 23.80 -25.84
CA LEU A 100 33.03 23.54 -25.78
C LEU A 100 33.58 23.55 -27.21
#